data_AF-A0A2A5B9X6-F1
#
_entry.id   AF-A0A2A5B9X6-F1
#
_cell.length_a   1.000
_cell.length_b   1.000
_cell.length_c   1.000
_cell.angle_alpha   90.00
_cell.angle_beta   90.00
_cell.angle_gamma   90.00
#
_symmetry.space_group_name_H-M   'P 1'
#
loop_
_entity.id
_entity.type
_entity.pdbx_description
1 polymer ?
#
loop_
_entity_poly.entity_id
_entity_poly.type
_entity_poly.pdbx_seq_one_letter_code
_entity_poly.pdbx_strand_id
1 'polypeptide(L)'
;LGLLLASVGITLVGGSIMNSSHKASKKTEIHLRVIREDVERANANGHVVKGYEDFLAKVERRVLREEVIGFKPYVSQPNDSWGRMIMFEYDKNKNQLIILSYGKDGVEGGDGEDADLSEVVQF
;
A
#
# COMPACT_ATOMS: atom_id res chain seq x y z
N LEU A 1 30.19 9.82 -54.09
CA LEU A 1 29.67 8.79 -53.17
C LEU A 1 29.69 9.41 -51.76
N GLY A 2 28.58 9.99 -51.30
CA GLY A 2 28.51 10.70 -50.02
C GLY A 2 27.67 9.92 -49.01
N LEU A 3 28.27 9.53 -47.88
CA LEU A 3 27.55 8.93 -46.75
C LEU A 3 26.96 10.06 -45.87
N LEU A 4 25.64 10.14 -45.82
CA LEU A 4 24.89 10.91 -44.83
C LEU A 4 24.68 10.01 -43.60
N LEU A 5 25.41 10.31 -42.52
CA LEU A 5 25.17 9.73 -41.20
C LEU A 5 23.94 10.41 -40.60
N ALA A 6 22.77 9.78 -40.73
CA ALA A 6 21.57 10.17 -40.00
C ALA A 6 21.70 9.69 -38.55
N SER A 7 21.99 10.62 -37.63
CA SER A 7 21.87 10.41 -36.19
C SER A 7 20.39 10.19 -35.84
N VAL A 8 20.05 8.98 -35.41
CA VAL A 8 18.72 8.69 -34.84
C VAL A 8 18.64 9.40 -33.49
N GLY A 9 17.92 10.52 -33.46
CA GLY A 9 17.49 11.13 -32.20
C GLY A 9 16.49 10.22 -31.51
N ILE A 10 16.82 9.74 -30.31
CA ILE A 10 15.86 9.07 -29.43
C ILE A 10 14.95 10.16 -28.87
N THR A 11 13.73 10.27 -29.41
CA THR A 11 12.70 11.14 -28.84
C THR A 11 12.21 10.53 -27.53
N LEU A 12 12.54 11.18 -26.41
CA LEU A 12 12.03 10.82 -25.09
C LEU A 12 10.52 11.15 -25.04
N VAL A 13 9.66 10.15 -25.08
CA VAL A 13 8.21 10.32 -24.90
C VAL A 13 7.93 10.52 -23.40
N GLY A 14 8.12 11.74 -22.90
CA GLY A 14 8.05 12.09 -21.47
C GLY A 14 6.65 12.26 -20.87
N GLY A 15 5.57 11.92 -21.58
CA GLY A 15 4.20 12.31 -21.18
C GLY A 15 3.39 11.31 -20.35
N SER A 16 3.67 10.01 -20.42
CA SER A 16 2.74 8.98 -19.88
C SER A 16 3.20 8.30 -18.58
N ILE A 17 4.50 8.32 -18.27
CA ILE A 17 5.04 7.60 -17.12
C ILE A 17 4.76 8.36 -15.80
N MET A 18 4.91 9.68 -15.79
CA MET A 18 4.71 10.50 -14.58
C MET A 18 3.26 10.47 -14.06
N ASN A 19 2.27 10.34 -14.94
CA ASN A 19 0.86 10.34 -14.53
C ASN A 19 0.40 8.98 -13.96
N SER A 20 0.98 7.87 -14.42
CA SER A 20 0.61 6.53 -13.95
C SER A 20 1.23 6.22 -12.59
N SER A 21 2.43 6.74 -12.34
CA SER A 21 3.19 6.39 -11.17
C SER A 21 2.81 7.26 -9.94
N HIS A 22 2.43 8.54 -10.14
CA HIS A 22 1.78 9.34 -9.09
C HIS A 22 0.42 8.75 -8.67
N LYS A 23 -0.34 8.19 -9.63
CA LYS A 23 -1.59 7.46 -9.34
C LYS A 23 -1.35 6.20 -8.51
N ALA A 24 -0.22 5.50 -8.73
CA ALA A 24 0.13 4.32 -7.94
C ALA A 24 0.36 4.68 -6.47
N SER A 25 1.17 5.71 -6.20
CA SER A 25 1.37 6.21 -4.83
C SER A 25 0.04 6.61 -4.16
N LYS A 26 -0.80 7.41 -4.84
CA LYS A 26 -2.12 7.81 -4.32
C LYS A 26 -3.07 6.64 -4.06
N LYS A 27 -3.03 5.61 -4.90
CA LYS A 27 -3.82 4.39 -4.69
C LYS A 27 -3.30 3.61 -3.48
N THR A 28 -1.98 3.52 -3.30
CA THR A 28 -1.37 2.89 -2.12
C THR A 28 -1.76 3.62 -0.83
N GLU A 29 -1.72 4.97 -0.80
CA GLU A 29 -2.18 5.76 0.35
C GLU A 29 -3.63 5.41 0.74
N ILE A 30 -4.53 5.30 -0.25
CA ILE A 30 -5.93 4.93 -0.02
C ILE A 30 -6.02 3.50 0.54
N HIS A 31 -5.25 2.55 0.00
CA HIS A 31 -5.22 1.18 0.51
C HIS A 31 -4.77 1.11 1.97
N LEU A 32 -3.67 1.79 2.32
CA LEU A 32 -3.16 1.84 3.70
C LEU A 32 -4.22 2.42 4.65
N ARG A 33 -4.92 3.48 4.21
CA ARG A 33 -6.01 4.10 4.98
C ARG A 33 -7.16 3.13 5.25
N VAL A 34 -7.60 2.39 4.22
CA VAL A 34 -8.68 1.40 4.37
C VAL A 34 -8.26 0.31 5.35
N ILE A 35 -7.02 -0.19 5.24
CA ILE A 35 -6.49 -1.19 6.18
C ILE A 35 -6.47 -0.64 7.60
N ARG A 36 -6.02 0.61 7.80
CA ARG A 36 -6.04 1.27 9.11
C ARG A 36 -7.45 1.30 9.70
N GLU A 37 -8.44 1.73 8.93
CA GLU A 37 -9.84 1.80 9.36
C GLU A 37 -10.43 0.42 9.70
N ASP A 38 -10.08 -0.61 8.93
CA ASP A 38 -10.49 -1.98 9.21
C ASP A 38 -9.85 -2.52 10.51
N VAL A 39 -8.58 -2.21 10.75
CA VAL A 39 -7.89 -2.54 12.00
C VAL A 39 -8.51 -1.82 13.19
N GLU A 40 -8.73 -0.50 13.10
CA GLU A 40 -9.36 0.29 14.17
C GLU A 40 -10.75 -0.25 14.52
N ARG A 41 -11.54 -0.60 13.50
CA ARG A 41 -12.86 -1.20 13.68
C ARG A 41 -12.77 -2.56 14.37
N ALA A 42 -11.82 -3.42 14.00
CA ALA A 42 -11.61 -4.70 14.66
C ALA A 42 -11.23 -4.49 16.15
N ASN A 43 -10.30 -3.57 16.42
CA ASN A 43 -9.86 -3.22 17.76
C ASN A 43 -11.01 -2.68 18.62
N ALA A 44 -11.84 -1.79 18.08
CA ALA A 44 -13.01 -1.23 18.76
C ALA A 44 -14.04 -2.30 19.17
N ASN A 45 -14.08 -3.41 18.43
CA ASN A 45 -14.91 -4.58 18.75
C ASN A 45 -14.19 -5.61 19.65
N GLY A 46 -13.06 -5.25 20.26
CA GLY A 46 -12.29 -6.12 21.16
C GLY A 46 -11.32 -7.07 20.47
N HIS A 47 -11.12 -6.95 19.15
CA HIS A 47 -10.24 -7.82 18.38
C HIS A 47 -8.93 -7.12 18.08
N VAL A 48 -8.04 -7.16 19.07
CA VAL A 48 -6.72 -6.53 19.00
C VAL A 48 -5.90 -7.09 17.84
N VAL A 49 -5.59 -6.28 16.83
CA VAL A 49 -4.77 -6.65 15.67
C VAL A 49 -3.37 -6.03 15.80
N LYS A 50 -2.31 -6.83 15.95
CA LYS A 50 -0.92 -6.34 16.12
C LYS A 50 0.02 -6.76 15.00
N GLY A 51 -0.50 -7.24 13.88
CA GLY A 51 0.33 -7.71 12.77
C GLY A 51 -0.48 -8.26 11.60
N TYR A 52 0.23 -8.66 10.55
CA TYR A 52 -0.36 -9.20 9.33
C TYR A 52 -1.22 -10.45 9.58
N GLU A 53 -0.70 -11.44 10.33
CA GLU A 53 -1.45 -12.66 10.66
C GLU A 53 -2.74 -12.38 11.45
N ASP A 54 -2.67 -11.42 12.39
CA ASP A 54 -3.83 -10.96 13.14
C ASP A 54 -4.86 -10.30 12.23
N PHE A 55 -4.40 -9.48 11.27
CA PHE A 55 -5.24 -8.82 10.29
C PHE A 55 -6.01 -9.85 9.46
N LEU A 56 -5.32 -10.84 8.87
CA LEU A 56 -5.97 -11.92 8.14
C LEU A 56 -6.99 -12.69 9.01
N ALA A 57 -6.61 -13.02 10.24
CA ALA A 57 -7.43 -13.86 11.12
C ALA A 57 -8.66 -13.14 11.70
N LYS A 58 -8.57 -11.84 11.99
CA LYS A 58 -9.57 -11.09 12.76
C LYS A 58 -10.39 -10.12 11.90
N VAL A 59 -9.80 -9.64 10.81
CA VAL A 59 -10.45 -8.76 9.82
C VAL A 59 -10.99 -9.60 8.67
N GLU A 60 -10.13 -10.17 7.81
CA GLU A 60 -10.58 -10.84 6.58
C GLU A 60 -11.52 -12.02 6.83
N ARG A 61 -11.22 -12.88 7.82
CA ARG A 61 -12.07 -14.02 8.17
C ARG A 61 -13.47 -13.62 8.62
N ARG A 62 -13.63 -12.41 9.19
CA ARG A 62 -14.93 -11.93 9.63
C ARG A 62 -15.71 -11.30 8.50
N VAL A 63 -15.05 -10.63 7.56
CA VAL A 63 -15.72 -10.16 6.35
C VAL A 63 -16.29 -11.33 5.52
N LEU A 64 -15.65 -12.51 5.58
CA LEU A 64 -16.19 -13.72 4.95
C LEU A 64 -17.34 -14.38 5.74
N ARG A 65 -17.59 -14.01 7.00
CA ARG A 65 -18.64 -14.61 7.86
C ARG A 65 -19.80 -13.68 8.18
N GLU A 66 -19.56 -12.38 8.28
CA GLU A 66 -20.57 -11.34 8.40
C GLU A 66 -20.84 -10.81 7.00
N GLU A 67 -21.80 -11.45 6.32
CA GLU A 67 -22.34 -10.99 5.05
C GLU A 67 -23.11 -9.68 5.28
N VAL A 68 -22.38 -8.58 5.50
CA VAL A 68 -22.95 -7.24 5.43
C VAL A 68 -23.30 -7.02 3.96
N ILE A 69 -24.60 -7.09 3.63
CA ILE A 69 -25.10 -6.85 2.28
C ILE A 69 -24.58 -5.48 1.81
N GLY A 70 -23.57 -5.49 0.92
CA GLY A 70 -22.90 -4.30 0.40
C GLY A 70 -21.42 -4.12 0.77
N PHE A 71 -20.87 -4.95 1.67
CA PHE A 71 -19.46 -4.89 2.06
C PHE A 71 -18.65 -5.93 1.30
N LYS A 72 -17.71 -5.48 0.45
CA LYS A 72 -16.69 -6.36 -0.13
C LYS A 72 -15.42 -6.23 0.72
N PRO A 73 -14.86 -7.32 1.27
CA PRO A 73 -13.52 -7.26 1.87
C PRO A 73 -12.58 -6.74 0.80
N TYR A 74 -11.94 -5.59 1.04
CA TYR A 74 -11.25 -4.92 -0.05
C TYR A 74 -9.98 -5.63 -0.49
N VAL A 75 -9.48 -6.61 0.26
CA VAL A 75 -8.23 -7.27 -0.14
C VAL A 75 -8.21 -8.70 0.37
N SER A 76 -8.00 -9.64 -0.55
CA SER A 76 -7.57 -11.02 -0.23
C SER A 76 -6.07 -11.12 0.02
N GLN A 77 -5.32 -10.07 -0.36
CA GLN A 77 -3.90 -9.85 -0.09
C GLN A 77 -3.64 -8.33 -0.12
N PRO A 78 -3.32 -7.67 1.02
CA PRO A 78 -3.04 -6.24 1.06
C PRO A 78 -1.69 -5.95 0.38
N ASN A 79 -1.74 -5.74 -0.94
CA ASN A 79 -0.58 -5.34 -1.72
C ASN A 79 -0.64 -3.84 -2.03
N ASP A 80 0.54 -3.23 -2.11
CA ASP A 80 0.72 -1.89 -2.65
C ASP A 80 0.49 -1.86 -4.17
N SER A 81 0.51 -0.65 -4.74
CA SER A 81 0.26 -0.46 -6.18
C SER A 81 1.38 -0.97 -7.09
N TRP A 82 2.50 -1.41 -6.52
CA TRP A 82 3.64 -1.99 -7.22
C TRP A 82 3.72 -3.52 -7.04
N GLY A 83 2.73 -4.11 -6.35
CA GLY A 83 2.58 -5.56 -6.20
C GLY A 83 3.35 -6.15 -5.03
N ARG A 84 3.92 -5.33 -4.13
CA ARG A 84 4.55 -5.81 -2.90
C ARG A 84 3.52 -5.87 -1.77
N MET A 85 3.76 -6.79 -0.85
CA MET A 85 2.92 -6.92 0.34
C MET A 85 3.10 -5.70 1.26
N ILE A 86 1.99 -5.21 1.80
CA ILE A 86 2.00 -4.17 2.83
C ILE A 86 2.53 -4.77 4.14
N MET A 87 3.44 -4.05 4.77
CA MET A 87 4.09 -4.44 6.01
C MET A 87 3.25 -4.01 7.22
N PHE A 88 3.29 -4.82 8.28
CA PHE A 88 2.66 -4.54 9.55
C PHE A 88 3.72 -4.65 10.66
N GLU A 89 4.00 -3.56 11.36
CA GLU A 89 4.99 -3.51 12.42
C GLU A 89 4.38 -2.99 13.73
N TYR A 90 4.46 -3.79 14.79
CA TYR A 90 3.97 -3.38 16.10
C TYR A 90 5.10 -2.85 16.99
N ASP A 91 5.07 -1.55 17.24
CA ASP A 91 5.95 -0.89 18.20
C ASP A 91 5.38 -1.08 19.62
N LYS A 92 5.99 -1.98 20.37
CA LYS A 92 5.62 -2.29 21.76
C LYS A 92 5.84 -1.13 22.72
N ASN A 93 6.83 -0.27 22.45
CA ASN A 93 7.18 0.83 23.34
C ASN A 93 6.18 1.97 23.23
N LYS A 94 5.72 2.23 22.01
CA LYS A 94 4.69 3.25 21.72
C LYS A 94 3.27 2.70 21.74
N ASN A 95 3.11 1.39 21.90
CA ASN A 95 1.83 0.69 21.81
C ASN A 95 1.05 1.11 20.55
N GLN A 96 1.68 0.97 19.39
CA GLN A 96 1.10 1.35 18.10
C GLN A 96 1.44 0.31 17.01
N LEU A 97 0.57 0.19 16.02
CA LEU A 97 0.78 -0.61 14.82
C LEU A 97 1.03 0.33 13.65
N ILE A 98 2.12 0.09 12.93
CA ILE A 98 2.50 0.79 11.71
C ILE A 98 2.15 -0.10 10.53
N ILE A 99 1.44 0.45 9.55
CA ILE A 99 1.04 -0.21 8.31
C ILE A 99 1.80 0.52 7.19
N LEU A 100 2.69 -0.18 6.48
CA LEU A 100 3.76 0.44 5.68
C LEU A 100 3.87 -0.13 4.26
N SER A 101 4.19 0.73 3.29
CA SER A 101 4.71 0.38 1.96
C SER A 101 5.99 1.17 1.71
N TYR A 102 7.04 0.49 1.26
CA TYR A 102 8.36 1.07 0.96
C TYR A 102 8.40 1.76 -0.41
N GLY A 103 7.34 2.49 -0.78
CA GLY A 103 7.26 3.15 -2.07
C GLY A 103 7.46 2.21 -3.26
N LYS A 104 7.91 2.76 -4.38
CA LYS A 104 8.14 2.08 -5.67
C LYS A 104 9.43 1.26 -5.71
N ASP A 105 10.48 1.68 -5.03
CA ASP A 105 11.78 1.01 -5.01
C ASP A 105 11.78 -0.19 -4.05
N GLY A 106 10.89 -0.20 -3.06
CA GLY A 106 10.75 -1.28 -2.10
C GLY A 106 11.82 -1.26 -1.01
N VAL A 107 12.47 -0.11 -0.78
CA VAL A 107 13.45 0.08 0.29
C VAL A 107 13.05 1.24 1.19
N GLU A 108 13.55 1.24 2.43
CA GLU A 108 13.29 2.32 3.38
C GLU A 108 13.88 3.65 2.90
N GLY A 109 13.09 4.73 3.02
CA GLY A 109 13.45 6.08 2.62
C GLY A 109 12.87 6.46 1.26
N GLY A 110 13.70 7.09 0.43
CA GLY A 110 13.30 7.54 -0.92
C GLY A 110 12.53 8.87 -0.95
N ASP A 111 12.28 9.35 -2.16
CA ASP A 111 11.55 10.58 -2.45
C ASP A 111 10.50 10.35 -3.55
N GLY A 112 9.46 11.18 -3.57
CA GLY A 112 8.42 11.12 -4.60
C GLY A 112 7.63 9.81 -4.56
N GLU A 113 7.88 8.93 -5.52
CA GLU A 113 7.20 7.64 -5.61
C GLU A 113 7.96 6.52 -4.92
N ASP A 114 9.26 6.72 -4.70
CA ASP A 114 10.12 5.85 -3.92
C ASP A 114 9.93 6.12 -2.42
N ALA A 115 9.28 7.23 -2.06
CA ALA A 115 9.01 7.58 -0.67
C ALA A 115 8.13 6.53 0.03
N ASP A 116 8.53 6.19 1.25
CA ASP A 116 7.74 5.39 2.18
C ASP A 116 6.36 6.00 2.44
N LEU A 117 5.35 5.13 2.50
CA LEU A 117 3.97 5.47 2.82
C LEU A 117 3.52 4.66 4.03
N SER A 118 3.01 5.32 5.07
CA SER A 118 2.59 4.63 6.29
C SER A 118 1.34 5.22 6.93
N GLU A 119 0.58 4.35 7.58
CA GLU A 119 -0.53 4.70 8.47
C GLU A 119 -0.28 4.09 9.86
N VAL A 120 -0.79 4.73 10.92
CA VAL A 120 -0.56 4.29 12.30
C VAL A 120 -1.88 4.08 13.02
N VAL A 121 -1.99 2.97 13.74
CA VAL A 121 -3.08 2.68 14.68
C VAL A 121 -2.55 2.72 16.10
N GLN A 122 -3.17 3.53 16.96
CA GLN A 122 -2.91 3.53 18.41
C GLN A 122 -3.85 2.57 19.14
N PHE A 123 -3.37 1.99 20.25
CA PHE A 123 -4.15 1.08 21.10
C PHE A 123 -4.39 1.66 22.49
#